data_AF-A0A9N8E8Y4-F1
#
_entry.id   AF-A0A9N8E8Y4-F1
#
_cell.length_a   1.000
_cell.length_b   1.000
_cell.length_c   1.000
_cell.angle_alpha   90.00
_cell.angle_beta   90.00
_cell.angle_gamma   90.00
#
_symmetry.space_group_name_H-M   'P 1'
#
loop_
_entity.id
_entity.type
_entity.pdbx_description
1 polymer ?
#
loop_
_entity_poly.entity_id
_entity_poly.type
_entity_poly.pdbx_seq_one_letter_code
_entity_poly.pdbx_strand_id
1 'polypeptide(L)'
;MTTRHRLEVCQGPDCFGSGGGAVLLELEELAQETLVASSETVGIVRGGCRNNCTMGPNVYYWNDEQHFTKVKGPAECAHVVQQLQQSQQSLFDGAAGAGPSSTPSMATKMMLRRAERQRWQCWRDMARIQAASSGTNRRNSIMEEIQKSIDECTALELRAFKNDALLLARATRRQQRMQQKLEEIKKATIRSSRTDET
;
A
#
# COMPACT_ATOMS: atom_id res chain seq x y z
N MET A 1 12.08 -25.81 -0.93
CA MET A 1 11.79 -24.98 0.27
C MET A 1 11.32 -23.64 -0.24
N THR A 2 10.11 -23.19 0.09
CA THR A 2 9.61 -21.86 -0.30
C THR A 2 10.18 -20.82 0.66
N THR A 3 11.05 -19.95 0.15
CA THR A 3 11.63 -18.84 0.89
C THR A 3 10.52 -17.82 1.16
N ARG A 4 10.05 -17.75 2.41
CA ARG A 4 9.07 -16.75 2.84
C ARG A 4 9.80 -15.49 3.27
N HIS A 5 9.84 -14.50 2.39
CA HIS A 5 10.29 -13.16 2.76
C HIS A 5 9.18 -12.48 3.55
N ARG A 6 9.52 -11.85 4.68
CA ARG A 6 8.55 -11.16 5.51
C ARG A 6 9.04 -9.76 5.84
N LEU A 7 8.19 -8.77 5.57
CA LEU A 7 8.39 -7.37 5.92
C LEU A 7 7.55 -7.01 7.12
N GLU A 8 8.15 -6.29 8.05
CA GLU A 8 7.47 -5.70 9.19
C GLU A 8 7.40 -4.19 9.06
N VAL A 9 6.21 -3.62 9.09
CA VAL A 9 6.05 -2.17 9.12
C VAL A 9 5.84 -1.72 10.56
N CYS A 10 6.71 -0.86 11.05
CA CYS A 10 6.61 -0.30 12.40
C CYS A 10 5.27 0.44 12.58
N GLN A 11 4.50 0.02 13.59
CA GLN A 11 3.23 0.67 13.97
C GLN A 11 3.34 1.44 15.30
N GLY A 12 4.57 1.74 15.77
CA GLY A 12 4.76 2.63 16.92
C GLY A 12 4.15 4.02 16.69
N PRO A 13 3.78 4.77 17.74
CA PRO A 13 3.01 6.02 17.62
C PRO A 13 3.57 7.02 16.60
N ASP A 14 4.89 7.25 16.59
CA ASP A 14 5.52 8.18 15.65
C ASP A 14 5.50 7.68 14.20
N CYS A 15 5.76 6.38 14.00
CA CYS A 15 5.70 5.76 12.68
C CYS A 15 4.26 5.79 12.16
N PHE A 16 3.30 5.44 13.00
CA PHE A 16 1.88 5.47 12.67
C PHE A 16 1.42 6.89 12.32
N GLY A 17 1.72 7.88 13.17
CA GLY A 17 1.42 9.30 12.94
C GLY A 17 2.06 9.87 11.66
N SER A 18 3.24 9.37 11.31
CA SER A 18 3.96 9.71 10.08
C SER A 18 3.48 8.97 8.82
N GLY A 19 2.46 8.12 8.92
CA GLY A 19 1.89 7.39 7.78
C GLY A 19 2.24 5.90 7.71
N GLY A 20 2.74 5.29 8.79
CA GLY A 20 3.12 3.88 8.82
C GLY A 20 1.96 2.91 8.57
N GLY A 21 0.72 3.30 8.87
CA GLY A 21 -0.45 2.54 8.46
C GLY A 21 -0.69 2.58 6.94
N ALA A 22 -0.41 3.71 6.28
CA ALA A 22 -0.50 3.81 4.82
C ALA A 22 0.61 3.02 4.13
N VAL A 23 1.83 3.04 4.68
CA VAL A 23 2.96 2.21 4.22
C VAL A 23 2.61 0.73 4.26
N LEU A 24 1.97 0.27 5.34
CA LEU A 24 1.54 -1.11 5.48
C LEU A 24 0.57 -1.51 4.35
N LEU A 25 -0.48 -0.72 4.14
CA LEU A 25 -1.50 -1.01 3.12
C LEU A 25 -0.92 -0.94 1.70
N GLU A 26 -0.03 0.02 1.44
CA GLU A 26 0.68 0.15 0.18
C GLU A 26 1.59 -1.04 -0.11
N LEU A 27 2.38 -1.48 0.86
CA LEU A 27 3.25 -2.65 0.71
C LEU A 27 2.43 -3.95 0.54
N GLU A 28 1.30 -4.10 1.23
CA GLU A 28 0.36 -5.20 1.01
C GLU A 28 -0.14 -5.22 -0.45
N GLU A 29 -0.49 -4.05 -0.99
CA GLU A 29 -0.92 -3.92 -2.38
C GLU A 29 0.19 -4.27 -3.37
N LEU A 30 1.38 -3.68 -3.22
CA LEU A 30 2.53 -3.92 -4.09
C LEU A 30 3.03 -5.37 -4.04
N ALA A 31 3.03 -5.98 -2.86
CA ALA A 31 3.36 -7.39 -2.70
C ALA A 31 2.40 -8.22 -3.56
N GLN A 32 1.08 -8.02 -3.44
CA GLN A 32 0.09 -8.77 -4.22
C GLN A 32 0.22 -8.58 -5.74
N GLU A 33 0.64 -7.40 -6.21
CA GLU A 33 0.90 -7.19 -7.64
C GLU A 33 2.13 -7.93 -8.13
N THR A 34 3.13 -8.03 -7.26
CA THR A 34 4.37 -8.76 -7.52
C THR A 34 4.16 -10.27 -7.48
N LEU A 35 3.31 -10.78 -6.58
CA LEU A 35 2.99 -12.22 -6.44
C LEU A 35 2.40 -12.84 -7.70
N VAL A 36 1.74 -12.05 -8.55
CA VAL A 36 1.23 -12.54 -9.85
C VAL A 36 2.39 -12.85 -10.81
N ALA A 37 3.59 -12.31 -10.56
CA ALA A 37 4.77 -12.50 -11.38
C ALA A 37 5.81 -13.48 -10.80
N SER A 38 5.79 -13.79 -9.49
CA SER A 38 6.75 -14.70 -8.84
C SER A 38 6.09 -15.82 -8.05
N SER A 39 6.67 -17.03 -8.07
CA SER A 39 6.23 -18.19 -7.28
C SER A 39 6.52 -18.10 -5.77
N GLU A 40 7.14 -17.01 -5.31
CA GLU A 40 7.44 -16.77 -3.89
C GLU A 40 6.48 -15.78 -3.25
N THR A 41 6.14 -16.00 -1.98
CA THR A 41 5.23 -15.14 -1.22
C THR A 41 5.95 -14.19 -0.28
N VAL A 42 5.78 -12.88 -0.49
CA VAL A 42 6.19 -11.83 0.45
C VAL A 42 5.06 -11.57 1.45
N GLY A 43 5.30 -11.88 2.72
CA GLY A 43 4.38 -11.58 3.82
C GLY A 43 4.60 -10.17 4.37
N ILE A 44 3.59 -9.32 4.33
CA ILE A 44 3.62 -7.98 4.96
C ILE A 44 2.88 -8.06 6.29
N VAL A 45 3.51 -7.61 7.38
CA VAL A 45 2.92 -7.65 8.72
C VAL A 45 3.12 -6.34 9.49
N ARG A 46 2.28 -6.15 10.52
CA ARG A 46 2.47 -5.11 11.53
C ARG A 46 3.60 -5.50 12.47
N GLY A 47 4.56 -4.60 12.67
CA GLY A 47 5.68 -4.75 13.62
C GLY A 47 5.65 -3.71 14.75
N GLY A 48 6.47 -3.92 15.79
CA GLY A 48 6.65 -3.00 16.92
C GLY A 48 7.65 -1.87 16.66
N CYS A 49 7.69 -0.82 17.51
CA CYS A 49 8.81 0.15 17.44
C CYS A 49 10.09 -0.48 17.97
N ARG A 50 11.19 -0.26 17.25
CA ARG A 50 12.56 -0.66 17.61
C ARG A 50 13.42 0.57 17.93
N ASN A 51 12.83 1.55 18.62
CA ASN A 51 13.47 2.81 19.04
C ASN A 51 14.04 3.75 17.94
N ASN A 52 13.82 3.45 16.65
CA ASN A 52 14.13 4.36 15.54
C ASN A 52 12.98 5.32 15.19
N CYS A 53 12.20 5.73 16.19
CA CYS A 53 10.89 6.33 15.95
C CYS A 53 11.00 7.75 15.29
N THR A 54 12.14 8.46 15.40
CA THR A 54 12.43 9.74 14.69
C THR A 54 12.66 9.61 13.18
N MET A 55 12.93 8.41 12.70
CA MET A 55 13.22 8.10 11.31
C MET A 55 12.04 7.43 10.61
N GLY A 56 10.86 7.38 11.25
CA GLY A 56 9.68 6.70 10.74
C GLY A 56 9.03 7.33 9.49
N PRO A 57 8.20 6.55 8.75
CA PRO A 57 7.89 5.14 8.99
C PRO A 57 9.05 4.20 8.63
N ASN A 58 9.26 3.18 9.47
CA ASN A 58 10.33 2.19 9.30
C ASN A 58 9.77 0.83 8.86
N VAL A 59 10.49 0.16 7.97
CA VAL A 59 10.15 -1.17 7.45
C VAL A 59 11.36 -2.09 7.66
N TYR A 60 11.15 -3.25 8.28
CA TYR A 60 12.20 -4.21 8.62
C TYR A 60 12.02 -5.51 7.86
N TYR A 61 13.11 -6.18 7.56
CA TYR A 61 13.08 -7.58 7.16
C TYR A 61 13.02 -8.48 8.40
N TRP A 62 12.13 -9.48 8.39
CA TRP A 62 11.87 -10.33 9.57
C TRP A 62 13.07 -11.17 10.02
N ASN A 63 14.12 -11.33 9.19
CA ASN A 63 15.31 -12.13 9.50
C ASN A 63 16.63 -11.46 9.08
N ASP A 64 16.62 -10.16 8.78
CA ASP A 64 17.81 -9.43 8.35
C ASP A 64 17.95 -8.14 9.18
N GLU A 65 19.18 -7.68 9.38
CA GLU A 65 19.46 -6.38 10.01
C GLU A 65 19.12 -5.21 9.07
N GLN A 66 18.88 -5.53 7.80
CA GLN A 66 18.40 -4.59 6.81
C GLN A 66 17.04 -3.99 7.18
N HIS A 67 16.95 -2.67 7.05
CA HIS A 67 15.73 -1.93 7.26
C HIS A 67 15.71 -0.65 6.45
N PHE A 68 14.51 -0.20 6.16
CA PHE A 68 14.23 1.05 5.49
C PHE A 68 13.68 2.04 6.49
N THR A 69 14.15 3.27 6.38
CA THR A 69 13.64 4.39 7.17
C THR A 69 13.02 5.42 6.25
N LYS A 70 12.17 6.28 6.81
CA LYS A 70 11.49 7.39 6.10
C LYS A 70 10.71 6.94 4.87
N VAL A 71 10.07 5.77 4.93
CA VAL A 71 9.19 5.28 3.86
C VAL A 71 7.90 6.11 3.90
N LYS A 72 7.87 7.25 3.20
CA LYS A 72 6.82 8.28 3.33
C LYS A 72 5.91 8.41 2.11
N GLY A 73 6.07 7.53 1.13
CA GLY A 73 5.25 7.55 -0.06
C GLY A 73 5.31 6.25 -0.86
N PRO A 74 4.50 6.20 -1.93
CA PRO A 74 4.42 5.03 -2.80
C PRO A 74 5.73 4.69 -3.50
N ALA A 75 6.52 5.70 -3.89
CA ALA A 75 7.80 5.48 -4.57
C ALA A 75 8.81 4.77 -3.65
N GLU A 76 8.87 5.16 -2.38
CA GLU A 76 9.71 4.49 -1.39
C GLU A 76 9.21 3.06 -1.11
N CYS A 77 7.89 2.84 -1.07
CA CYS A 77 7.32 1.49 -0.93
C CYS A 77 7.66 0.60 -2.13
N ALA A 78 7.59 1.13 -3.35
CA ALA A 78 8.00 0.42 -4.55
C ALA A 78 9.49 0.07 -4.52
N HIS A 79 10.34 0.99 -4.04
CA HIS A 79 11.77 0.73 -3.87
C HIS A 79 12.05 -0.38 -2.85
N VAL A 80 11.33 -0.42 -1.73
CA VAL A 80 11.40 -1.52 -0.74
C VAL A 80 11.13 -2.87 -1.42
N VAL A 81 10.06 -2.96 -2.21
CA VAL A 81 9.68 -4.20 -2.91
C VAL A 81 10.66 -4.54 -4.04
N GLN A 82 11.21 -3.55 -4.72
CA GLN A 82 12.22 -3.77 -5.76
C GLN A 82 13.54 -4.29 -5.17
N GLN A 83 14.00 -3.74 -4.04
CA GLN A 83 15.19 -4.24 -3.37
C GLN A 83 15.01 -5.67 -2.86
N LEU A 84 13.81 -6.00 -2.39
CA LEU A 84 13.41 -7.39 -2.12
C LEU A 84 13.66 -8.29 -3.33
N GLN A 85 13.13 -7.92 -4.49
CA GLN A 85 13.29 -8.70 -5.72
C GLN A 85 14.76 -8.78 -6.19
N GLN A 86 15.53 -7.71 -6.04
CA GLN A 86 16.95 -7.68 -6.44
C GLN A 86 17.82 -8.54 -5.53
N SER A 87 17.55 -8.53 -4.22
CA SER A 87 18.23 -9.44 -3.28
C SER A 87 17.99 -10.91 -3.65
N GLN A 88 16.82 -11.24 -4.20
CA GLN A 88 16.49 -12.56 -4.74
C GLN A 88 17.16 -12.86 -6.08
N GLN A 89 17.22 -11.88 -6.99
CA GLN A 89 17.81 -12.06 -8.33
C GLN A 89 19.34 -12.19 -8.29
N SER A 90 20.02 -11.61 -7.29
CA SER A 90 21.48 -11.77 -7.13
C SER A 90 21.94 -13.21 -6.84
N LEU A 91 21.01 -14.15 -6.61
CA LEU A 91 21.26 -15.59 -6.48
C LEU A 91 21.10 -16.36 -7.81
N PHE A 92 20.56 -15.72 -8.86
CA PHE A 92 20.30 -16.33 -10.16
C PHE A 92 20.60 -15.33 -11.28
N ASP A 93 21.87 -14.99 -11.48
CA ASP A 93 22.26 -14.13 -12.60
C ASP A 93 22.14 -14.87 -13.93
N GLY A 94 21.32 -14.31 -14.82
CA GLY A 94 21.37 -14.58 -16.25
C GLY A 94 20.03 -14.63 -16.96
N ALA A 95 19.43 -13.47 -17.28
CA ALA A 95 18.84 -13.23 -18.60
C ALA A 95 18.27 -11.80 -18.75
N ALA A 96 18.67 -11.19 -19.87
CA ALA A 96 18.28 -9.91 -20.41
C ALA A 96 16.78 -9.76 -20.74
N GLY A 97 16.33 -8.51 -20.92
CA GLY A 97 15.18 -8.22 -21.78
C GLY A 97 14.45 -6.90 -21.52
N ALA A 98 15.06 -5.75 -21.84
CA ALA A 98 14.34 -4.47 -21.90
C ALA A 98 13.60 -4.34 -23.24
N GLY A 99 12.28 -4.56 -23.21
CA GLY A 99 11.37 -4.28 -24.32
C GLY A 99 11.10 -2.78 -24.53
N PRO A 100 10.46 -2.39 -25.64
CA PRO A 100 10.42 -1.02 -26.12
C PRO A 100 9.54 -0.13 -25.23
N SER A 101 10.17 0.83 -24.53
CA SER A 101 9.49 1.79 -23.67
C SER A 101 9.00 2.99 -24.48
N SER A 102 7.72 3.00 -24.87
CA SER A 102 7.06 4.25 -25.22
C SER A 102 6.90 5.09 -23.95
N THR A 103 7.73 6.12 -23.80
CA THR A 103 7.67 6.96 -22.61
C THR A 103 6.32 7.68 -22.56
N PRO A 104 5.53 7.54 -21.47
CA PRO A 104 4.21 8.17 -21.40
C PRO A 104 4.31 9.69 -21.49
N SER A 105 3.29 10.32 -22.07
CA SER A 105 3.21 11.78 -22.20
C SER A 105 3.31 12.47 -20.83
N MET A 106 3.77 13.73 -20.80
CA MET A 106 3.83 14.51 -19.56
C MET A 106 2.45 14.66 -18.90
N ALA A 107 1.39 14.82 -19.69
CA ALA A 107 0.02 14.87 -19.19
C ALA A 107 -0.39 13.55 -18.52
N THR A 108 -0.07 12.41 -19.13
CA THR A 108 -0.28 11.08 -18.54
C THR A 108 0.50 10.92 -17.23
N LYS A 109 1.79 11.30 -17.22
CA LYS A 109 2.63 11.26 -16.01
C LYS A 109 2.05 12.14 -14.88
N MET A 110 1.51 13.31 -15.21
CA MET A 110 0.85 14.18 -14.23
C MET A 110 -0.44 13.58 -13.67
N MET A 111 -1.27 12.97 -14.52
CA MET A 111 -2.49 12.28 -14.08
C MET A 111 -2.17 11.11 -13.15
N LEU A 112 -1.17 10.29 -13.50
CA LEU A 112 -0.74 9.17 -12.66
C LEU A 112 -0.22 9.63 -11.30
N ARG A 113 0.59 10.70 -11.26
CA ARG A 113 1.04 11.28 -9.98
C ARG A 113 -0.13 11.80 -9.13
N ARG A 114 -1.18 12.34 -9.74
CA ARG A 114 -2.37 12.80 -9.01
C ARG A 114 -3.16 11.63 -8.45
N ALA A 115 -3.41 10.60 -9.27
CA ALA A 115 -4.08 9.38 -8.83
C ALA A 115 -3.30 8.70 -7.69
N GLU A 116 -1.98 8.61 -7.82
CA GLU A 116 -1.10 8.04 -6.80
C GLU A 116 -1.12 8.84 -5.49
N ARG A 117 -1.11 10.17 -5.54
CA ARG A 117 -1.26 11.02 -4.34
C ARG A 117 -2.63 10.84 -3.68
N GLN A 118 -3.70 10.83 -4.45
CA GLN A 118 -5.05 10.65 -3.91
C GLN A 118 -5.19 9.25 -3.27
N ARG A 119 -4.64 8.21 -3.90
CA ARG A 119 -4.62 6.85 -3.36
C ARG A 119 -3.85 6.78 -2.04
N TRP A 120 -2.66 7.39 -2.00
CA TRP A 120 -1.86 7.48 -0.79
C TRP A 120 -2.64 8.17 0.35
N GLN A 121 -3.38 9.23 0.02
CA GLN A 121 -4.21 9.92 1.00
C GLN A 121 -5.36 9.03 1.50
N CYS A 122 -6.02 8.27 0.61
CA CYS A 122 -7.03 7.27 1.01
C CYS A 122 -6.47 6.27 2.01
N TRP A 123 -5.27 5.75 1.76
CA TRP A 123 -4.62 4.81 2.68
C TRP A 123 -4.33 5.42 4.04
N ARG A 124 -3.90 6.67 4.10
CA ARG A 124 -3.70 7.38 5.37
C ARG A 124 -5.00 7.54 6.14
N ASP A 125 -6.08 7.88 5.46
CA ASP A 125 -7.37 8.11 6.11
C ASP A 125 -7.99 6.78 6.58
N MET A 126 -7.90 5.71 5.78
CA MET A 126 -8.29 4.35 6.21
C MET A 126 -7.50 3.89 7.42
N ALA A 127 -6.17 4.09 7.43
CA ALA A 127 -5.34 3.73 8.56
C ALA A 127 -5.74 4.50 9.83
N ARG A 128 -5.99 5.82 9.73
CA ARG A 128 -6.45 6.64 10.86
C ARG A 128 -7.76 6.13 11.43
N ILE A 129 -8.72 5.74 10.59
CA ILE A 129 -10.01 5.19 11.04
C ILE A 129 -9.78 3.87 11.78
N GLN A 130 -8.93 2.99 11.27
CA GLN A 130 -8.59 1.72 11.94
C GLN A 130 -8.02 1.93 13.35
N ALA A 131 -7.24 3.00 13.56
CA ALA A 131 -6.64 3.29 14.87
C ALA A 131 -7.53 4.14 15.79
N ALA A 132 -8.48 4.90 15.24
CA ALA A 132 -9.37 5.74 16.04
C ALA A 132 -10.34 4.88 16.84
N SER A 133 -10.42 5.07 18.15
CA SER A 133 -11.29 4.32 19.07
C SER A 133 -12.66 4.97 19.34
N SER A 134 -12.91 6.24 18.96
CA SER A 134 -14.14 6.96 19.37
C SER A 134 -14.89 7.67 18.23
N GLY A 135 -16.24 7.60 18.26
CA GLY A 135 -17.18 8.45 17.50
C GLY A 135 -17.71 7.87 16.19
N THR A 136 -18.85 7.17 16.22
CA THR A 136 -19.50 6.52 15.06
C THR A 136 -19.88 7.50 13.95
N ASN A 137 -20.47 8.66 14.27
CA ASN A 137 -20.91 9.64 13.27
C ASN A 137 -19.74 10.23 12.45
N ARG A 138 -18.63 10.55 13.11
CA ARG A 138 -17.44 11.09 12.43
C ARG A 138 -16.77 10.03 11.55
N ARG A 139 -16.74 8.77 12.00
CA ARG A 139 -16.20 7.66 11.18
C ARG A 139 -16.99 7.46 9.90
N ASN A 140 -18.32 7.45 9.96
CA ASN A 140 -19.16 7.24 8.78
C ASN A 140 -18.94 8.32 7.71
N SER A 141 -18.89 9.58 8.11
CA SER A 141 -18.59 10.70 7.19
C SER A 141 -17.21 10.56 6.54
N ILE A 142 -16.16 10.19 7.29
CA ILE A 142 -14.83 9.98 6.70
C ILE A 142 -14.83 8.77 5.75
N MET A 143 -15.58 7.71 6.05
CA MET A 143 -15.68 6.54 5.16
C MET A 143 -16.34 6.89 3.81
N GLU A 144 -17.33 7.77 3.80
CA GLU A 144 -17.94 8.30 2.57
C GLU A 144 -16.94 9.16 1.77
N GLU A 145 -16.16 10.01 2.45
CA GLU A 145 -15.10 10.81 1.81
C GLU A 145 -14.00 9.92 1.20
N ILE A 146 -13.62 8.84 1.89
CA ILE A 146 -12.67 7.84 1.37
C ILE A 146 -13.26 7.14 0.15
N GLN A 147 -14.52 6.71 0.20
CA GLN A 147 -15.19 6.07 -0.95
C GLN A 147 -15.16 6.99 -2.18
N LYS A 148 -15.53 8.25 -2.01
CA LYS A 148 -15.47 9.25 -3.07
C LYS A 148 -14.05 9.42 -3.62
N SER A 149 -13.05 9.45 -2.74
CA SER A 149 -11.65 9.57 -3.14
C SER A 149 -11.15 8.35 -3.93
N ILE A 150 -11.57 7.14 -3.57
CA ILE A 150 -11.29 5.91 -4.34
C ILE A 150 -11.88 6.01 -5.75
N ASP A 151 -13.12 6.46 -5.87
CA ASP A 151 -13.80 6.59 -7.16
C ASP A 151 -13.13 7.64 -8.05
N GLU A 152 -12.71 8.77 -7.47
CA GLU A 152 -11.92 9.80 -8.16
C GLU A 152 -10.55 9.28 -8.64
N CYS A 153 -9.82 8.55 -7.78
CA CYS A 153 -8.54 7.92 -8.16
C CYS A 153 -8.72 7.01 -9.38
N THR A 154 -9.72 6.14 -9.30
CA THR A 154 -10.03 5.17 -10.34
C THR A 154 -10.35 5.88 -11.65
N ALA A 155 -11.19 6.93 -11.60
CA ALA A 155 -11.54 7.69 -12.79
C ALA A 155 -10.30 8.34 -13.46
N LEU A 156 -9.32 8.79 -12.67
CA LEU A 156 -8.06 9.31 -13.19
C LEU A 156 -7.20 8.22 -13.82
N GLU A 157 -7.08 7.04 -13.19
CA GLU A 157 -6.32 5.91 -13.73
C GLU A 157 -6.96 5.38 -15.02
N LEU A 158 -8.28 5.19 -15.06
CA LEU A 158 -8.99 4.75 -16.27
C LEU A 158 -8.81 5.73 -17.43
N ARG A 159 -8.81 7.04 -17.16
CA ARG A 159 -8.51 8.07 -18.18
C ARG A 159 -7.06 8.01 -18.66
N ALA A 160 -6.12 7.77 -17.74
CA ALA A 160 -4.70 7.68 -18.07
C ALA A 160 -4.38 6.41 -18.89
N PHE A 161 -5.07 5.31 -18.62
CA PHE A 161 -4.84 3.99 -19.22
C PHE A 161 -5.83 3.61 -20.31
N LYS A 162 -6.62 4.57 -20.82
CA LYS A 162 -7.71 4.31 -21.78
C LYS A 162 -7.33 3.49 -23.03
N ASN A 163 -6.04 3.44 -23.39
CA ASN A 163 -5.53 2.74 -24.55
C ASN A 163 -4.69 1.49 -24.21
N ASP A 164 -4.55 1.14 -22.92
CA ASP A 164 -3.74 0.01 -22.46
C ASP A 164 -4.60 -0.90 -21.59
N ALA A 165 -5.08 -1.99 -22.19
CA ALA A 165 -5.97 -2.96 -21.53
C ALA A 165 -5.32 -3.63 -20.30
N LEU A 166 -3.99 -3.80 -20.32
CA LEU A 166 -3.28 -4.40 -19.19
C LEU A 166 -3.24 -3.45 -18.00
N LEU A 167 -2.93 -2.18 -18.24
CA LEU A 167 -2.92 -1.14 -17.21
C LEU A 167 -4.33 -0.85 -16.69
N LEU A 168 -5.34 -0.89 -17.56
CA LEU A 168 -6.75 -0.78 -17.17
C LEU A 168 -7.15 -1.91 -16.21
N ALA A 169 -6.85 -3.16 -16.57
CA ALA A 169 -7.13 -4.32 -15.72
C ALA A 169 -6.38 -4.25 -14.38
N ARG A 170 -5.16 -3.70 -14.35
CA ARG A 170 -4.43 -3.44 -13.10
C ARG A 170 -5.14 -2.40 -12.24
N ALA A 171 -5.49 -1.24 -12.80
CA ALA A 171 -6.22 -0.18 -12.10
C ALA A 171 -7.55 -0.69 -11.51
N THR A 172 -8.33 -1.46 -12.28
CA THR A 172 -9.59 -2.05 -11.78
C THR A 172 -9.37 -3.02 -10.62
N ARG A 173 -8.34 -3.88 -10.68
CA ARG A 173 -8.00 -4.77 -9.56
C ARG A 173 -7.57 -4.01 -8.31
N ARG A 174 -6.81 -2.92 -8.46
CA ARG A 174 -6.44 -2.03 -7.35
C ARG A 174 -7.68 -1.43 -6.69
N GLN A 175 -8.61 -0.88 -7.49
CA GLN A 175 -9.88 -0.34 -7.00
C GLN A 175 -10.67 -1.37 -6.19
N GLN A 176 -10.84 -2.58 -6.73
CA GLN A 176 -11.58 -3.65 -6.06
C GLN A 176 -10.97 -3.99 -4.69
N ARG A 177 -9.63 -4.00 -4.58
CA ARG A 177 -8.95 -4.25 -3.31
C ARG A 177 -9.11 -3.12 -2.31
N MET A 178 -9.02 -1.86 -2.76
CA MET A 178 -9.31 -0.71 -1.89
C MET A 178 -10.73 -0.75 -1.36
N GLN A 179 -11.71 -1.04 -2.23
CA GLN A 179 -13.11 -1.19 -1.84
C GLN A 179 -13.31 -2.34 -0.85
N GLN A 180 -12.69 -3.50 -1.09
CA GLN A 180 -12.74 -4.63 -0.18
C GLN A 180 -12.18 -4.26 1.21
N LYS A 181 -11.01 -3.61 1.26
CA LYS A 181 -10.40 -3.16 2.52
C LYS A 181 -11.29 -2.15 3.24
N LEU A 182 -11.94 -1.24 2.51
CA LEU A 182 -12.88 -0.28 3.09
C LEU A 182 -14.06 -1.01 3.73
N GLU A 183 -14.63 -2.01 3.04
CA GLU A 183 -15.72 -2.84 3.57
C GLU A 183 -15.30 -3.68 4.79
N GLU A 184 -14.07 -4.21 4.81
CA GLU A 184 -13.52 -4.89 5.98
C GLU A 184 -13.44 -3.95 7.19
N ILE A 185 -13.01 -2.70 6.99
CA ILE A 185 -12.96 -1.67 8.03
C ILE A 185 -14.38 -1.30 8.50
N LYS A 186 -15.35 -1.14 7.60
CA LYS A 186 -16.75 -0.88 7.96
C LYS A 186 -17.29 -2.00 8.84
N LYS A 187 -17.10 -3.25 8.45
CA LYS A 187 -17.54 -4.43 9.21
C LYS A 187 -16.89 -4.50 10.58
N ALA A 188 -15.58 -4.24 10.68
CA ALA A 188 -14.87 -4.21 11.96
C ALA A 188 -15.40 -3.11 12.88
N THR A 189 -15.71 -1.93 12.32
CA THR A 189 -16.26 -0.79 13.06
C THR A 189 -17.65 -1.11 13.65
N ILE A 190 -18.54 -1.74 12.86
CA ILE A 190 -19.88 -2.14 13.31
C ILE A 190 -19.82 -3.20 14.42
N ARG A 191 -18.85 -4.12 14.35
CA ARG A 191 -18.65 -5.12 15.41
C ARG A 191 -18.21 -4.48 16.72
N SER A 192 -17.28 -3.53 16.66
CA SER A 192 -16.79 -2.82 17.86
C SER A 192 -17.89 -2.00 18.55
N SER A 193 -18.83 -1.40 17.80
CA SER A 193 -19.92 -0.65 18.43
C SER A 193 -20.94 -1.54 19.16
N ARG A 194 -21.06 -2.82 18.79
CA ARG A 194 -21.98 -3.76 19.45
C ARG A 194 -21.43 -4.32 20.75
N THR A 195 -20.12 -4.36 20.92
CA THR A 195 -19.48 -4.90 22.14
C THR A 195 -19.44 -3.91 23.29
N ASP A 196 -19.60 -2.60 23.01
CA ASP A 196 -19.60 -1.54 24.02
C ASP A 196 -20.99 -1.33 24.67
N GLU A 197 -22.04 -2.01 24.18
CA GLU A 197 -23.43 -1.91 24.65
C GLU A 197 -23.85 -3.03 25.63
N THR A 198 -22.95 -3.97 25.96
CA THR A 198 -23.18 -5.10 26.88
C THR A 198 -22.29 -5.02 28.11
#